data_AF-A0A924BWX1-F1
#
_entry.id   AF-A0A924BWX1-F1
#
_cell.length_a   1.000
_cell.length_b   1.000
_cell.length_c   1.000
_cell.angle_alpha   90.00
_cell.angle_beta   90.00
_cell.angle_gamma   90.00
#
_symmetry.space_group_name_H-M   'P 1'
#
loop_
_entity.id
_entity.type
_entity.pdbx_description
1 polymer ?
#
loop_
_entity_poly.entity_id
_entity_poly.type
_entity_poly.pdbx_seq_one_letter_code
_entity_poly.pdbx_strand_id
1 'polypeptide(L)'
;STALLGAAWLGKRDEDRAREAFTVAGKLGWRVPLTQAYWMRAALEVGDTRIAALRLDALLRQQPALLADDRLLAPIEASPEGRAALVGRLAIRPPWLADYVNDHGTASREAMLRRAAVLLMLAATGQQLGCDMIRPAAVRLVVLNEPAIAQQVWLAHCGKTPMPQA
;
A
#
# COMPACT_ATOMS: atom_id res chain seq x y z
N SER A 1 -10.03 19.26 17.73
CA SER A 1 -9.95 18.57 16.43
C SER A 1 -11.10 17.59 16.32
N THR A 2 -11.92 17.68 15.26
CA THR A 2 -13.05 16.76 15.02
C THR A 2 -12.60 15.33 14.76
N ALA A 3 -11.42 15.13 14.15
CA ALA A 3 -10.83 13.81 13.97
C ALA A 3 -10.40 13.16 15.30
N LEU A 4 -9.87 13.92 16.24
CA LEU A 4 -9.56 13.42 17.59
C LEU A 4 -10.84 13.06 18.36
N LEU A 5 -11.91 13.85 18.19
CA LEU A 5 -13.21 13.53 18.77
C LEU A 5 -13.77 12.21 18.18
N GLY A 6 -13.68 12.02 16.87
CA GLY A 6 -14.07 10.77 16.22
C GLY A 6 -13.27 9.57 16.72
N ALA A 7 -11.94 9.71 16.86
CA ALA A 7 -11.09 8.67 17.43
C ALA A 7 -11.46 8.35 18.90
N ALA A 8 -11.83 9.36 19.69
CA ALA A 8 -12.30 9.16 21.06
C ALA A 8 -13.61 8.37 21.12
N TRP A 9 -14.55 8.63 20.20
CA TRP A 9 -15.79 7.85 20.08
C TRP A 9 -15.54 6.40 19.64
N LEU A 10 -14.61 6.17 18.71
CA LEU A 10 -14.16 4.80 18.38
C LEU A 10 -13.61 4.07 19.59
N GLY A 11 -12.80 4.74 20.42
CA GLY A 11 -12.28 4.17 21.67
C GLY A 11 -13.39 3.77 22.66
N LYS A 12 -14.54 4.44 22.60
CA LYS A 12 -15.75 4.11 23.37
C LYS A 12 -16.67 3.10 22.69
N ARG A 13 -16.31 2.62 21.49
CA ARG A 13 -17.14 1.74 20.64
C ARG A 13 -18.48 2.38 20.23
N ASP A 14 -18.53 3.70 20.19
CA ASP A 14 -19.68 4.47 19.70
C ASP A 14 -19.45 4.81 18.22
N GLU A 15 -19.74 3.85 17.35
CA GLU A 15 -19.48 3.93 15.91
C GLU A 15 -20.28 5.04 15.23
N ASP A 16 -21.51 5.31 15.68
CA ASP A 16 -22.38 6.35 15.13
C ASP A 16 -21.79 7.74 15.37
N ARG A 17 -21.43 8.05 16.64
CA ARG A 17 -20.80 9.34 16.96
C ARG A 17 -19.40 9.47 16.37
N ALA A 18 -18.66 8.37 16.25
CA ALA A 18 -17.39 8.36 15.54
C ALA A 18 -17.60 8.76 14.08
N ARG A 19 -18.56 8.14 13.39
CA ARG A 19 -18.88 8.41 11.99
C ARG A 19 -19.31 9.85 11.76
N GLU A 20 -20.16 10.40 12.62
CA GLU A 20 -20.56 11.81 12.56
C GLU A 20 -19.35 12.74 12.66
N ALA A 21 -18.50 12.53 13.66
CA ALA A 21 -17.30 13.34 13.87
C ALA A 21 -16.31 13.24 12.69
N PHE A 22 -16.10 12.03 12.15
CA PHE A 22 -15.26 11.82 10.98
C PHE A 22 -15.88 12.35 9.68
N THR A 23 -17.20 12.44 9.58
CA THR A 23 -17.90 13.08 8.46
C THR A 23 -17.63 14.57 8.46
N VAL A 24 -17.71 15.22 9.62
CA VAL A 24 -17.33 16.64 9.74
C VAL A 24 -15.85 16.81 9.45
N ALA A 25 -14.98 15.97 10.03
CA ALA A 25 -13.54 16.04 9.79
C ALA A 25 -13.18 15.86 8.30
N GLY A 26 -13.88 14.97 7.58
CA GLY A 26 -13.68 14.73 6.15
C GLY A 26 -13.96 15.96 5.27
N LYS A 27 -14.84 16.86 5.71
CA LYS A 27 -15.13 18.13 5.03
C LYS A 27 -14.02 19.18 5.21
N LEU A 28 -13.19 19.04 6.25
CA LEU A 28 -12.14 20.01 6.60
C LEU A 28 -10.82 19.78 5.87
N GLY A 29 -10.74 18.74 5.03
CA GLY A 29 -9.63 18.51 4.11
C GLY A 29 -9.02 17.11 4.21
N TRP A 30 -8.31 16.74 3.15
CA TRP A 30 -7.72 15.40 2.97
C TRP A 30 -6.45 15.17 3.81
N ARG A 31 -5.93 16.20 4.49
CA ARG A 31 -4.64 16.20 5.20
C ARG A 31 -4.71 15.78 6.67
N VAL A 32 -5.79 15.13 7.10
CA VAL A 32 -5.89 14.66 8.48
C VAL A 32 -5.71 13.13 8.50
N PRO A 33 -4.55 12.60 8.94
CA PRO A 33 -4.25 11.17 8.86
C PRO A 33 -5.28 10.28 9.55
N LEU A 34 -5.72 10.64 10.76
CA LEU A 34 -6.78 9.90 11.46
C LEU A 34 -8.08 9.78 10.64
N THR A 35 -8.43 10.86 9.94
CA THR A 35 -9.61 10.88 9.06
C THR A 35 -9.39 10.00 7.83
N GLN A 36 -8.20 10.01 7.23
CA GLN A 36 -7.90 9.14 6.10
C GLN A 36 -7.90 7.66 6.51
N ALA A 37 -7.32 7.32 7.67
CA ALA A 37 -7.31 5.95 8.19
C ALA A 37 -8.73 5.44 8.48
N TYR A 38 -9.57 6.28 9.11
CA TYR A 38 -10.98 5.93 9.35
C TYR A 38 -11.72 5.65 8.04
N TRP A 39 -11.66 6.59 7.08
CA TRP A 39 -12.37 6.44 5.81
C TRP A 39 -11.78 5.36 4.90
N MET A 40 -10.49 5.02 5.05
CA MET A 40 -9.89 3.85 4.40
C MET A 40 -10.56 2.57 4.92
N ARG A 41 -10.65 2.41 6.25
CA ARG A 41 -11.26 1.24 6.86
C ARG A 41 -12.74 1.12 6.52
N ALA A 42 -13.50 2.22 6.63
CA ALA A 42 -14.91 2.25 6.26
C ALA A 42 -15.13 1.88 4.78
N ALA A 43 -14.23 2.26 3.88
CA ALA A 43 -14.29 1.86 2.47
C ALA A 43 -14.00 0.37 2.29
N LEU A 44 -13.03 -0.18 3.01
CA LEU A 44 -12.73 -1.61 2.99
C LEU A 44 -13.91 -2.45 3.52
N GLU A 45 -14.59 -2.00 4.56
CA GLU A 45 -15.76 -2.67 5.16
C GLU A 45 -16.92 -2.85 4.17
N VAL A 46 -17.08 -1.91 3.22
CA VAL A 46 -18.11 -1.99 2.16
C VAL A 46 -17.56 -2.47 0.81
N GLY A 47 -16.30 -2.89 0.75
CA GLY A 47 -15.65 -3.39 -0.46
C GLY A 47 -15.26 -2.31 -1.49
N ASP A 48 -15.28 -1.02 -1.16
CA ASP A 48 -14.84 0.06 -2.05
C ASP A 48 -13.30 0.20 -2.01
N THR A 49 -12.63 -0.76 -2.67
CA THR A 49 -11.16 -0.84 -2.76
C THR A 49 -10.55 0.38 -3.45
N ARG A 50 -11.28 1.01 -4.37
CA ARG A 50 -10.85 2.23 -5.06
C ARG A 50 -10.73 3.40 -4.08
N ILE A 51 -11.74 3.63 -3.25
CA ILE A 51 -11.67 4.66 -2.20
C ILE A 51 -10.62 4.28 -1.15
N ALA A 52 -10.55 3.02 -0.74
CA ALA A 52 -9.53 2.56 0.20
C ALA A 52 -8.11 2.88 -0.30
N ALA A 53 -7.77 2.54 -1.54
CA ALA A 53 -6.46 2.83 -2.14
C ALA A 53 -6.18 4.34 -2.26
N LEU A 54 -7.21 5.16 -2.55
CA LEU A 54 -7.07 6.61 -2.57
C LEU A 54 -6.75 7.18 -1.16
N ARG A 55 -7.41 6.65 -0.12
CA ARG A 55 -7.14 7.05 1.27
C ARG A 55 -5.77 6.59 1.73
N LEU A 56 -5.34 5.39 1.34
CA LEU A 56 -3.99 4.90 1.56
C LEU A 56 -2.94 5.82 0.91
N ASP A 57 -3.09 6.20 -0.36
CA ASP A 57 -2.16 7.12 -1.02
C ASP A 57 -2.05 8.46 -0.27
N ALA A 58 -3.18 9.02 0.17
CA ALA A 58 -3.20 10.24 0.96
C ALA A 58 -2.49 10.10 2.31
N LEU A 59 -2.61 8.93 2.97
CA LEU A 59 -1.89 8.61 4.21
C LEU A 59 -0.39 8.52 3.97
N LEU A 60 0.04 7.73 3.00
CA LEU A 60 1.45 7.45 2.73
C LEU A 60 2.22 8.68 2.23
N ARG A 61 1.54 9.62 1.56
CA ARG A 61 2.13 10.93 1.21
C ARG A 61 2.42 11.80 2.43
N GLN A 62 1.69 11.62 3.52
CA GLN A 62 1.85 12.41 4.74
C GLN A 62 2.73 11.70 5.77
N GLN A 63 2.66 10.37 5.81
CA GLN A 63 3.39 9.52 6.76
C GLN A 63 3.95 8.29 6.05
N PRO A 64 5.05 8.43 5.28
CA PRO A 64 5.65 7.31 4.55
C PRO A 64 6.07 6.13 5.44
N ALA A 65 6.41 6.41 6.71
CA ALA A 65 6.78 5.39 7.70
C ALA A 65 5.67 4.34 7.94
N LEU A 66 4.41 4.67 7.62
CA LEU A 66 3.29 3.72 7.73
C LEU A 66 3.38 2.55 6.73
N LEU A 67 4.26 2.62 5.72
CA LEU A 67 4.53 1.48 4.83
C LEU A 67 5.06 0.25 5.57
N ALA A 68 5.71 0.43 6.73
CA ALA A 68 6.20 -0.66 7.55
C ALA A 68 5.10 -1.36 8.38
N ASP A 69 3.88 -0.80 8.45
CA ASP A 69 2.77 -1.43 9.16
C ASP A 69 1.96 -2.31 8.20
N ASP A 70 2.23 -3.62 8.22
CA ASP A 70 1.50 -4.59 7.39
C ASP A 70 -0.02 -4.56 7.66
N ARG A 71 -0.48 -4.15 8.85
CA ARG A 71 -1.92 -4.01 9.15
C ARG A 71 -2.60 -2.94 8.29
N LEU A 72 -1.84 -1.97 7.78
CA LEU A 72 -2.35 -0.94 6.89
C LEU A 72 -2.44 -1.43 5.43
N LEU A 73 -1.41 -2.14 4.96
CA LEU A 73 -1.29 -2.57 3.56
C LEU A 73 -2.00 -3.89 3.27
N ALA A 74 -1.91 -4.86 4.18
CA ALA A 74 -2.43 -6.22 3.98
C ALA A 74 -3.89 -6.26 3.52
N PRO A 75 -4.84 -5.47 4.06
CA PRO A 75 -6.23 -5.51 3.60
C PRO A 75 -6.40 -5.14 2.11
N ILE A 76 -5.56 -4.23 1.60
CA ILE A 76 -5.59 -3.80 0.20
C ILE A 76 -4.81 -4.79 -0.67
N GLU A 77 -3.64 -5.25 -0.22
CA GLU A 77 -2.81 -6.17 -1.00
C GLU A 77 -3.38 -7.62 -1.06
N ALA A 78 -4.25 -8.01 -0.12
CA ALA A 78 -4.79 -9.37 -0.02
C ALA A 78 -5.78 -9.71 -1.14
N SER A 79 -6.61 -8.76 -1.59
CA SER A 79 -7.64 -9.00 -2.62
C SER A 79 -7.17 -8.65 -4.03
N PRO A 80 -7.62 -9.35 -5.08
CA PRO A 80 -7.35 -8.96 -6.47
C PRO A 80 -7.78 -7.51 -6.78
N GLU A 81 -8.95 -7.09 -6.31
CA GLU A 81 -9.52 -5.77 -6.52
C GLU A 81 -8.70 -4.69 -5.79
N GLY A 82 -8.25 -4.98 -4.56
CA GLY A 82 -7.39 -4.09 -3.80
C GLY A 82 -6.02 -3.91 -4.46
N ARG A 83 -5.41 -4.99 -4.95
CA ARG A 83 -4.18 -4.92 -5.75
C ARG A 83 -4.36 -4.10 -7.02
N ALA A 84 -5.46 -4.29 -7.75
CA ALA A 84 -5.75 -3.49 -8.95
C ALA A 84 -5.92 -2.00 -8.62
N ALA A 85 -6.62 -1.67 -7.53
CA ALA A 85 -6.76 -0.29 -7.06
C ALA A 85 -5.42 0.32 -6.66
N LEU A 86 -4.55 -0.45 -5.99
CA LEU A 86 -3.20 -0.03 -5.61
C LEU A 86 -2.31 0.18 -6.84
N VAL A 87 -2.36 -0.70 -7.84
CA VAL A 87 -1.67 -0.50 -9.14
C VAL A 87 -2.07 0.83 -9.76
N GLY A 88 -3.36 1.18 -9.74
CA GLY A 88 -3.83 2.49 -10.22
C GLY A 88 -3.30 3.70 -9.44
N ARG A 89 -2.78 3.51 -8.21
CA ARG A 89 -2.05 4.54 -7.45
C ARG A 89 -0.55 4.51 -7.75
N LEU A 90 0.07 3.34 -7.81
CA LEU A 90 1.50 3.20 -8.17
C LEU A 90 1.77 3.72 -9.59
N ALA A 91 0.77 3.61 -10.46
CA ALA A 91 0.82 4.05 -11.84
C ALA A 91 1.11 5.54 -12.03
N ILE A 92 0.78 6.38 -11.04
CA ILE A 92 1.05 7.83 -11.05
C ILE A 92 2.38 8.17 -10.35
N ARG A 93 3.21 7.16 -10.07
CA ARG A 93 4.54 7.28 -9.44
C ARG A 93 4.51 8.17 -8.18
N PRO A 94 3.75 7.78 -7.16
CA PRO A 94 3.67 8.56 -5.93
C PRO A 94 5.04 8.61 -5.25
N PRO A 95 5.31 9.64 -4.42
CA PRO A 95 6.61 9.82 -3.78
C PRO A 95 7.02 8.65 -2.87
N TRP A 96 6.06 7.90 -2.34
CA TRP A 96 6.27 6.73 -1.50
C TRP A 96 6.50 5.41 -2.28
N LEU A 97 6.49 5.44 -3.62
CA LEU A 97 6.67 4.24 -4.46
C LEU A 97 8.00 3.53 -4.19
N ALA A 98 9.10 4.28 -4.06
CA ALA A 98 10.42 3.70 -3.83
C ALA A 98 10.48 2.95 -2.48
N ASP A 99 9.89 3.53 -1.44
CA ASP A 99 9.81 2.91 -0.12
C ASP A 99 8.91 1.68 -0.11
N TYR A 100 7.81 1.72 -0.86
CA TYR A 100 6.93 0.56 -1.03
C TYR A 100 7.69 -0.62 -1.65
N VAL A 101 8.45 -0.38 -2.73
CA VAL A 101 9.24 -1.40 -3.41
C VAL A 101 10.38 -1.92 -2.52
N ASN A 102 11.09 -1.03 -1.83
CA ASN A 102 12.24 -1.40 -1.01
C ASN A 102 11.83 -2.18 0.24
N ASP A 103 10.72 -1.81 0.87
CA ASP A 103 10.20 -2.40 2.11
C ASP A 103 11.14 -2.30 3.34
N HIS A 104 12.40 -1.89 3.13
CA HIS A 104 13.44 -1.75 4.14
C HIS A 104 13.66 -3.01 4.98
N GLY A 105 13.31 -4.19 4.43
CA GLY A 105 13.49 -5.50 5.04
C GLY A 105 12.50 -5.84 6.17
N THR A 106 11.42 -5.07 6.32
CA THR A 106 10.48 -5.20 7.45
C THR A 106 9.32 -6.15 7.18
N ALA A 107 8.93 -6.35 5.92
CA ALA A 107 7.86 -7.26 5.54
C ALA A 107 8.22 -8.72 5.82
N SER A 108 7.19 -9.43 6.27
CA SER A 108 7.16 -10.89 6.30
C SER A 108 7.22 -11.48 4.89
N ARG A 109 7.50 -12.78 4.80
CA ARG A 109 7.44 -13.51 3.51
C ARG A 109 6.10 -13.34 2.81
N GLU A 110 5.00 -13.43 3.56
CA GLU A 110 3.65 -13.31 3.01
C GLU A 110 3.38 -11.90 2.46
N ALA A 111 3.77 -10.87 3.20
CA ALA A 111 3.63 -9.48 2.75
C ALA A 111 4.46 -9.22 1.48
N MET A 112 5.69 -9.73 1.39
CA MET A 112 6.48 -9.61 0.16
C MET A 112 5.90 -10.37 -1.03
N LEU A 113 5.25 -11.52 -0.83
CA LEU A 113 4.56 -12.23 -1.90
C LEU A 113 3.34 -11.45 -2.42
N ARG A 114 2.54 -10.84 -1.52
CA ARG A 114 1.44 -9.96 -1.92
C ARG A 114 1.96 -8.74 -2.67
N ARG A 115 3.05 -8.15 -2.20
CA ARG A 115 3.71 -7.02 -2.87
C ARG A 115 4.26 -7.38 -4.24
N ALA A 116 4.89 -8.55 -4.38
CA ALA A 116 5.36 -9.07 -5.66
C ALA A 116 4.20 -9.20 -6.66
N ALA A 117 3.03 -9.68 -6.22
CA ALA A 117 1.84 -9.74 -7.08
C ALA A 117 1.41 -8.35 -7.57
N VAL A 118 1.44 -7.32 -6.71
CA VAL A 118 1.16 -5.94 -7.11
C VAL A 118 2.17 -5.41 -8.14
N LEU A 119 3.46 -5.69 -7.94
CA LEU A 119 4.53 -5.26 -8.85
C LEU A 119 4.40 -5.93 -10.21
N LEU A 120 4.13 -7.24 -10.25
CA LEU A 120 3.86 -7.97 -11.49
C LEU A 120 2.61 -7.41 -12.21
N MET A 121 1.55 -7.10 -11.48
CA MET A 121 0.37 -6.45 -12.06
C MET A 121 0.68 -5.06 -12.62
N LEU A 122 1.52 -4.27 -11.94
CA LEU A 122 1.97 -2.98 -12.45
C LEU A 122 2.75 -3.13 -13.77
N ALA A 123 3.70 -4.08 -13.83
CA ALA A 123 4.44 -4.37 -15.06
C ALA A 123 3.52 -4.80 -16.21
N ALA A 124 2.48 -5.58 -15.92
CA ALA A 124 1.49 -6.01 -16.91
C ALA A 124 0.69 -4.85 -17.51
N THR A 125 0.63 -3.68 -16.85
CA THR A 125 0.06 -2.45 -17.42
C THR A 125 1.02 -1.68 -18.35
N GLY A 126 2.19 -2.23 -18.64
CA GLY A 126 3.27 -1.58 -19.40
C GLY A 126 4.15 -0.66 -18.54
N GLN A 127 3.90 -0.59 -17.24
CA GLN A 127 4.68 0.26 -16.33
C GLN A 127 5.86 -0.47 -15.73
N GLN A 128 7.04 -0.21 -16.31
CA GLN A 128 8.31 -0.72 -15.80
C GLN A 128 8.96 0.30 -14.86
N LEU A 129 9.48 -0.19 -13.73
CA LEU A 129 10.14 0.63 -12.71
C LEU A 129 11.65 0.75 -12.95
N GLY A 130 12.22 -0.11 -13.80
CA GLY A 130 13.65 -0.17 -14.07
C GLY A 130 14.44 -0.96 -13.02
N CYS A 131 15.67 -1.29 -13.38
CA CYS A 131 16.52 -2.22 -12.62
C CYS A 131 16.86 -1.72 -11.22
N ASP A 132 17.20 -0.44 -11.09
CA ASP A 132 17.67 0.09 -9.82
C ASP A 132 16.54 0.16 -8.78
N MET A 133 15.32 0.48 -9.21
CA MET A 133 14.17 0.54 -8.32
C MET A 133 13.71 -0.84 -7.87
N ILE A 134 13.70 -1.85 -8.75
CA ILE A 134 13.16 -3.18 -8.41
C ILE A 134 14.17 -4.09 -7.72
N ARG A 135 15.48 -3.78 -7.81
CA ARG A 135 16.56 -4.57 -7.21
C ARG A 135 16.33 -4.93 -5.74
N PRO A 136 15.97 -3.99 -4.84
CA PRO A 136 15.80 -4.33 -3.42
C PRO A 136 14.67 -5.35 -3.21
N ALA A 137 13.55 -5.22 -3.92
CA ALA A 137 12.45 -6.18 -3.85
C ALA A 137 12.86 -7.58 -4.33
N ALA A 138 13.58 -7.66 -5.46
CA ALA A 138 14.06 -8.93 -6.00
C ALA A 138 15.03 -9.62 -5.04
N VAL A 139 16.02 -8.89 -4.51
CA VAL A 139 16.98 -9.42 -3.52
C VAL A 139 16.24 -9.89 -2.26
N ARG A 140 15.28 -9.10 -1.76
CA ARG A 140 14.49 -9.46 -0.57
C ARG A 140 13.71 -10.76 -0.78
N LEU A 141 13.13 -10.97 -1.96
CA LEU A 141 12.46 -12.23 -2.30
C LEU A 141 13.43 -13.42 -2.30
N VAL A 142 14.66 -13.26 -2.81
CA VAL A 142 15.68 -14.32 -2.73
C VAL A 142 16.04 -14.65 -1.28
N VAL A 143 16.27 -13.63 -0.44
CA VAL A 143 16.55 -13.81 1.00
C VAL A 143 15.41 -14.53 1.72
N LEU A 144 14.16 -14.33 1.27
CA LEU A 144 12.97 -14.99 1.78
C LEU A 144 12.70 -16.38 1.16
N ASN A 145 13.68 -16.94 0.43
CA ASN A 145 13.62 -18.23 -0.25
C ASN A 145 12.57 -18.29 -1.39
N GLU A 146 12.33 -17.16 -2.06
CA GLU A 146 11.41 -17.01 -3.20
C GLU A 146 12.13 -16.64 -4.52
N PRO A 147 13.16 -17.39 -4.97
CA PRO A 147 13.96 -17.01 -6.13
C PRO A 147 13.16 -17.01 -7.45
N ALA A 148 12.16 -17.89 -7.59
CA ALA A 148 11.32 -17.94 -8.78
C ALA A 148 10.47 -16.67 -8.94
N ILE A 149 9.87 -16.19 -7.84
CA ILE A 149 9.10 -14.95 -7.83
C ILE A 149 10.03 -13.74 -7.99
N ALA A 150 11.20 -13.75 -7.34
CA ALA A 150 12.22 -12.72 -7.52
C ALA A 150 12.58 -12.54 -9.00
N GLN A 151 12.85 -13.65 -9.70
CA GLN A 151 13.16 -13.62 -11.12
C GLN A 151 12.00 -13.09 -11.98
N GLN A 152 10.75 -13.47 -11.68
CA GLN A 152 9.59 -12.96 -12.41
C GLN A 152 9.46 -11.44 -12.25
N VAL A 153 9.52 -10.95 -11.01
CA VAL A 153 9.44 -9.51 -10.70
C VAL A 153 10.57 -8.76 -11.37
N TRP A 154 11.79 -9.29 -11.30
CA TRP A 154 12.97 -8.72 -11.96
C TRP A 154 12.76 -8.62 -13.48
N LEU A 155 12.46 -9.72 -14.16
CA LEU A 155 12.29 -9.74 -15.62
C LEU A 155 11.15 -8.80 -16.07
N ALA A 156 10.08 -8.72 -15.30
CA ALA A 156 8.92 -7.87 -15.61
C ALA A 156 9.27 -6.36 -15.63
N HIS A 157 10.18 -5.91 -14.77
CA HIS A 157 10.57 -4.50 -14.66
C HIS A 157 11.94 -4.15 -15.25
N CYS A 158 12.83 -5.13 -15.47
CA CYS A 158 14.21 -4.96 -15.96
C CYS A 158 14.43 -5.49 -17.38
N GLY A 159 13.50 -6.30 -17.90
CA GLY A 159 13.71 -7.06 -19.12
C GLY A 159 14.75 -8.16 -18.96
N LYS A 160 15.51 -8.46 -20.02
CA LYS A 160 16.43 -9.62 -20.10
C LYS A 160 17.76 -9.44 -19.35
N THR A 161 17.90 -8.41 -18.52
CA THR A 161 19.12 -8.17 -17.73
C THR A 161 19.28 -9.30 -16.70
N PRO A 162 20.48 -9.86 -16.48
CA PRO A 162 20.70 -10.83 -15.41
C PRO A 162 20.36 -10.24 -14.04
N MET A 163 19.70 -11.02 -13.19
CA MET A 163 19.41 -10.60 -11.81
C MET A 163 20.70 -10.57 -11.00
N PRO A 164 20.93 -9.53 -10.17
CA PRO A 164 22.07 -9.50 -9.26
C PRO A 164 22.01 -10.66 -8.28
N GLN A 165 23.17 -11.21 -7.94
CA GLN A 165 23.29 -12.23 -6.91
C GLN A 165 23.03 -11.60 -5.53
N ALA A 166 22.38 -12.35 -4.64
CA ALA A 166 22.00 -11.91 -3.28
C ALA A 166 23.19 -11.89 -2.33
#